data_AF-A0A950ZZ19-F1
#
_entry.id   AF-A0A950ZZ19-F1
#
_cell.length_a   1.000
_cell.length_b   1.000
_cell.length_c   1.000
_cell.angle_alpha   90.00
_cell.angle_beta   90.00
_cell.angle_gamma   90.00
#
_symmetry.space_group_name_H-M   'P 1'
#
loop_
_entity.id
_entity.type
_entity.pdbx_description
1 polymer ?
#
loop_
_entity_poly.entity_id
_entity_poly.type
_entity_poly.pdbx_seq_one_letter_code
_entity_poly.pdbx_strand_id
1 'polypeptide(L)'
;MRGVVVAPQPMAAEVGAEVLARGGNAFDAAIGTAFAQMVTDPQMCGLGGFGCATYTWSGGTRHVAFHARAGSRVTPEMWAADFRGRTELGNYTLFDDHRANLGHTSVGTPGVVAGLASLH
;
A
#
# COMPACT_ATOMS: atom_id res chain seq x y z
N MET A 1 -4.34 -11.82 -25.19
CA MET A 1 -5.11 -10.64 -24.74
C MET A 1 -4.36 -9.38 -25.13
N ARG A 2 -5.05 -8.26 -25.42
CA ARG A 2 -4.42 -6.94 -25.52
C ARG A 2 -4.61 -6.24 -24.17
N GLY A 3 -3.53 -6.01 -23.45
CA GLY A 3 -3.52 -5.32 -22.16
C GLY A 3 -2.13 -4.79 -21.88
N VAL A 4 -2.04 -3.77 -21.03
CA VAL A 4 -0.79 -3.11 -20.67
C VAL A 4 -0.68 -3.11 -19.15
N VAL A 5 0.49 -3.48 -18.65
CA VAL A 5 0.86 -3.38 -17.23
C VAL A 5 2.00 -2.39 -17.12
N VAL A 6 1.89 -1.47 -16.17
CA VAL A 6 2.94 -0.50 -15.84
C VAL A 6 3.20 -0.62 -14.35
N ALA A 7 4.47 -0.74 -13.97
CA ALA A 7 4.91 -0.80 -12.58
C ALA A 7 6.29 -0.13 -12.42
N PRO A 8 6.65 0.34 -11.21
CA PRO A 8 7.97 0.92 -10.95
C PRO A 8 9.16 0.02 -11.30
N GLN A 9 9.01 -1.28 -11.05
CA GLN A 9 10.06 -2.27 -11.29
C GLN A 9 9.72 -3.10 -12.54
N PRO A 10 10.68 -3.29 -13.47
CA PRO A 10 10.47 -4.05 -14.70
C PRO A 10 9.94 -5.47 -14.45
N MET A 11 10.56 -6.20 -13.51
CA MET A 11 10.17 -7.57 -13.17
C MET A 11 8.73 -7.67 -12.64
N ALA A 12 8.25 -6.67 -11.91
CA ALA A 12 6.86 -6.63 -11.45
C ALA A 12 5.89 -6.44 -12.63
N ALA A 13 6.23 -5.56 -13.58
CA ALA A 13 5.42 -5.37 -14.78
C ALA A 13 5.39 -6.63 -15.66
N GLU A 14 6.51 -7.34 -15.77
CA GLU A 14 6.62 -8.62 -16.48
C GLU A 14 5.71 -9.70 -15.86
N VAL A 15 5.69 -9.83 -14.54
CA VAL A 15 4.79 -10.77 -13.85
C VAL A 15 3.33 -10.46 -14.15
N GLY A 16 2.92 -9.18 -14.09
CA GLY A 16 1.56 -8.80 -14.46
C GLY A 16 1.22 -9.09 -15.92
N ALA A 17 2.16 -8.80 -16.83
CA ALA A 17 1.99 -9.08 -18.25
C ALA A 17 1.86 -10.60 -18.51
N GLU A 18 2.62 -11.43 -17.80
CA GLU A 18 2.52 -12.88 -17.87
C GLU A 18 1.15 -13.39 -17.38
N VAL A 19 0.61 -12.83 -16.30
CA VAL A 19 -0.74 -13.16 -15.82
C VAL A 19 -1.80 -12.87 -16.88
N LEU A 20 -1.73 -11.70 -17.54
CA LEU A 20 -2.62 -11.38 -18.67
C LEU A 20 -2.42 -12.33 -19.87
N ALA A 21 -1.18 -12.69 -20.18
CA ALA A 21 -0.86 -13.61 -21.28
C ALA A 21 -1.43 -15.02 -21.02
N ARG A 22 -1.48 -15.45 -19.75
CA ARG A 22 -2.07 -16.70 -19.29
C ARG A 22 -3.60 -16.66 -19.15
N GLY A 23 -4.23 -15.53 -19.49
CA GLY A 23 -5.69 -15.39 -19.52
C GLY A 23 -6.32 -14.80 -18.26
N GLY A 24 -5.51 -14.33 -17.30
CA GLY A 24 -6.01 -13.58 -16.14
C GLY A 24 -6.61 -12.23 -16.55
N ASN A 25 -7.48 -11.69 -15.69
CA ASN A 25 -8.08 -10.37 -15.90
C ASN A 25 -7.18 -9.24 -15.31
N ALA A 26 -7.65 -7.99 -15.38
CA ALA A 26 -6.90 -6.84 -14.87
C ALA A 26 -6.64 -6.88 -13.35
N PHE A 27 -7.55 -7.46 -12.56
CA PHE A 27 -7.38 -7.63 -11.11
C PHE A 27 -6.32 -8.70 -10.81
N ASP A 28 -6.36 -9.85 -11.49
CA ASP A 28 -5.35 -10.89 -11.34
C ASP A 28 -3.95 -10.35 -11.67
N ALA A 29 -3.83 -9.62 -12.78
CA ALA A 29 -2.59 -8.99 -13.20
C ALA A 29 -2.10 -7.94 -12.19
N ALA A 30 -3.01 -7.10 -11.67
CA ALA A 30 -2.66 -6.10 -10.66
C ALA A 30 -2.18 -6.74 -9.35
N ILE A 31 -2.84 -7.83 -8.89
CA ILE A 31 -2.45 -8.56 -7.69
C ILE A 31 -1.08 -9.23 -7.88
N GLY A 32 -0.86 -9.92 -9.01
CA GLY A 32 0.44 -10.52 -9.33
C GLY A 32 1.57 -9.48 -9.41
N THR A 33 1.30 -8.34 -10.07
CA THR A 33 2.22 -7.20 -10.13
C THR A 33 2.53 -6.66 -8.75
N ALA A 34 1.53 -6.49 -7.88
CA ALA A 34 1.70 -5.95 -6.54
C ALA A 34 2.58 -6.85 -5.67
N PHE A 35 2.35 -8.17 -5.68
CA PHE A 35 3.19 -9.11 -4.93
C PHE A 35 4.64 -9.13 -5.43
N ALA A 36 4.85 -9.11 -6.75
CA ALA A 36 6.19 -9.01 -7.32
C ALA A 36 6.87 -7.68 -6.96
N GLN A 37 6.14 -6.57 -7.03
CA GLN A 37 6.61 -5.23 -6.68
C GLN A 37 7.11 -5.16 -5.23
N MET A 38 6.37 -5.77 -4.29
CA MET A 38 6.75 -5.80 -2.87
C MET A 38 8.04 -6.58 -2.59
N VAL A 39 8.43 -7.48 -3.48
CA VAL A 39 9.71 -8.20 -3.40
C VAL A 39 10.82 -7.39 -4.06
N THR A 40 10.55 -6.78 -5.21
CA THR A 40 11.56 -6.08 -6.01
C THR A 40 11.82 -4.65 -5.56
N ASP A 41 10.88 -4.02 -4.85
CA ASP A 41 10.98 -2.68 -4.27
C ASP A 41 10.42 -2.65 -2.83
N PRO A 42 11.10 -3.34 -1.89
CA PRO A 42 10.63 -3.47 -0.51
C PRO A 42 10.75 -2.15 0.28
N GLN A 43 11.49 -1.17 -0.23
CA GLN A 43 11.60 0.15 0.38
C GLN A 43 10.32 0.97 0.18
N MET A 44 9.65 0.81 -0.97
CA MET A 44 8.48 1.60 -1.33
C MET A 44 7.15 0.94 -0.98
N CYS A 45 7.08 -0.40 -0.95
CA CYS A 45 5.84 -1.13 -0.68
C CYS A 45 6.08 -2.50 -0.02
N GLY A 46 5.03 -3.06 0.60
CA GLY A 46 5.14 -4.36 1.26
C GLY A 46 3.84 -4.84 1.90
N LEU A 47 3.83 -6.11 2.30
CA LEU A 47 2.69 -6.74 3.00
C LEU A 47 2.35 -6.07 4.33
N GLY A 48 3.37 -5.49 4.99
CA GLY A 48 3.23 -4.73 6.23
C GLY A 48 2.70 -3.30 6.04
N GLY A 49 2.39 -2.90 4.81
CA GLY A 49 1.96 -1.54 4.49
C GLY A 49 0.45 -1.37 4.40
N PHE A 50 0.06 -0.36 3.62
CA PHE A 50 -1.30 0.01 3.32
C PHE A 50 -1.40 0.55 1.89
N GLY A 51 -2.61 0.83 1.40
CA GLY A 51 -2.77 1.40 0.07
C GLY A 51 -4.23 1.61 -0.32
N CYS A 52 -4.45 1.76 -1.62
CA CYS A 52 -5.77 1.83 -2.21
C CYS A 52 -5.76 1.23 -3.62
N ALA A 53 -6.94 0.91 -4.13
CA ALA A 53 -7.15 0.48 -5.51
C ALA A 53 -8.33 1.24 -6.10
N THR A 54 -8.16 1.73 -7.32
CA THR A 54 -9.24 2.31 -8.12
C THR A 54 -9.37 1.48 -9.39
N TYR A 55 -10.58 1.05 -9.71
CA TYR A 55 -10.84 0.24 -10.89
C TYR A 55 -12.17 0.59 -11.52
N THR A 56 -12.22 0.43 -12.84
CA THR A 56 -13.41 0.63 -13.66
C THR A 56 -13.70 -0.65 -14.42
N TRP A 57 -14.97 -1.07 -14.42
CA TRP A 57 -15.46 -2.20 -15.18
C TRP A 57 -16.84 -1.87 -15.78
N SER A 58 -17.48 -2.85 -16.43
CA SER A 58 -18.81 -2.68 -17.04
C SER A 58 -19.90 -2.22 -16.06
N GLY A 59 -19.75 -2.48 -14.75
CA GLY A 59 -20.68 -2.06 -13.70
C GLY A 59 -20.35 -0.72 -13.05
N GLY A 60 -19.31 -0.01 -13.51
CA GLY A 60 -18.95 1.33 -13.03
C GLY A 60 -17.53 1.43 -12.52
N THR A 61 -17.27 2.46 -11.72
CA THR A 61 -15.97 2.73 -11.11
C THR A 61 -16.07 2.61 -9.60
N ARG A 62 -15.07 1.98 -8.98
CA ARG A 62 -14.97 1.85 -7.53
C ARG A 62 -13.58 2.22 -7.04
N HIS A 63 -13.55 2.79 -5.84
CA HIS A 63 -12.35 3.04 -5.07
C HIS A 63 -12.43 2.24 -3.77
N VAL A 64 -11.34 1.55 -3.43
CA VAL A 64 -11.19 0.79 -2.20
C VAL A 64 -9.91 1.28 -1.52
N ALA A 65 -10.05 1.85 -0.32
CA ALA A 65 -8.92 2.24 0.50
C ALA A 65 -8.71 1.21 1.62
N PHE A 66 -7.48 0.76 1.78
CA PHE A 66 -7.03 -0.15 2.83
C PHE A 66 -5.85 0.50 3.56
N HIS A 67 -6.11 1.71 4.09
CA HIS A 67 -5.16 2.49 4.89
C HIS A 67 -4.81 1.79 6.20
N ALA A 68 -3.60 2.05 6.70
CA ALA A 68 -3.21 1.56 8.01
C ALA A 68 -4.10 2.19 9.09
N ARG A 69 -4.45 1.40 10.10
CA ARG A 69 -5.25 1.86 11.23
C ARG A 69 -4.37 2.07 12.45
N ALA A 70 -4.70 3.07 13.26
CA ALA A 70 -4.08 3.22 14.57
C ALA A 70 -4.25 1.93 15.40
N GLY A 71 -3.22 1.55 16.15
CA GLY A 71 -3.28 0.40 17.03
C GLY A 71 -4.38 0.56 18.09
N SER A 72 -4.94 -0.56 18.56
CA SER A 72 -6.09 -0.57 19.50
C SER A 72 -5.84 0.10 20.86
N ARG A 73 -4.57 0.37 21.18
CA ARG A 73 -4.14 1.03 22.42
C ARG A 73 -3.75 2.50 22.23
N VAL A 74 -3.84 3.04 21.02
CA VAL A 74 -3.55 4.46 20.76
C VAL A 74 -4.65 5.31 21.37
N THR A 75 -4.26 6.38 22.06
CA THR A 75 -5.18 7.42 22.58
C THR A 75 -4.84 8.77 21.95
N PRO A 76 -5.80 9.69 21.81
CA PRO A 76 -5.54 11.01 21.23
C PRO A 76 -4.44 11.80 21.95
N GLU A 77 -4.32 11.64 23.27
CA GLU A 77 -3.39 12.41 24.11
C GLU A 77 -1.98 11.81 24.16
N MET A 78 -1.79 10.58 23.65
CA MET A 78 -0.59 9.75 23.85
C MET A 78 0.75 10.49 23.59
N TRP A 79 0.79 11.36 22.58
CA TRP A 79 2.00 12.11 22.19
C TRP A 79 1.77 13.61 22.03
N ALA A 80 0.66 14.14 22.54
CA ALA A 80 0.28 15.54 22.31
C ALA A 80 1.33 16.52 22.87
N ALA A 81 1.92 16.21 24.03
CA ALA A 81 2.95 17.04 24.66
C ALA A 81 4.31 17.00 23.95
N ASP A 82 4.58 15.94 23.18
CA ASP A 82 5.87 15.68 22.54
C ASP A 82 5.92 16.21 21.10
N PHE A 83 4.77 16.62 20.53
CA PHE A 83 4.64 17.07 19.14
C PHE A 83 5.51 18.30 18.83
N ARG A 84 6.31 18.22 17.76
CA ARG A 84 7.20 19.30 17.31
C ARG A 84 6.79 19.95 15.99
N GLY A 85 5.66 19.53 15.42
CA GLY A 85 5.23 19.96 14.09
C GLY A 85 5.26 18.82 13.09
N ARG A 86 5.25 19.18 11.82
CA ARG A 86 5.31 18.24 10.70
C ARG A 86 6.36 18.68 9.69
N THR A 87 6.90 17.73 8.93
CA THR A 87 7.77 18.04 7.80
C THR A 87 6.98 18.80 6.73
N GLU A 88 7.63 19.76 6.05
CA GLU A 88 7.02 20.49 4.93
C GLU A 88 6.67 19.56 3.77
N LEU A 89 7.57 18.62 3.49
CA LEU A 89 7.39 17.58 2.47
C LEU A 89 6.91 16.29 3.15
N GLY A 90 5.80 15.72 2.67
CA GLY A 90 5.26 14.45 3.16
C GLY A 90 4.44 14.53 4.46
N ASN A 91 4.42 15.68 5.14
CA ASN A 91 3.56 15.93 6.31
C ASN A 91 3.78 14.93 7.46
N TYR A 92 5.01 14.43 7.63
CA TYR A 92 5.38 13.47 8.67
C TYR A 92 5.41 14.17 10.03
N THR A 93 4.82 13.55 11.04
CA THR A 93 4.87 14.04 12.42
C THR A 93 6.30 14.02 12.96
N LEU A 94 6.72 15.13 13.56
CA LEU A 94 8.04 15.28 14.16
C LEU A 94 7.97 15.12 15.69
N PHE A 95 8.85 14.26 16.19
CA PHE A 95 9.17 14.05 17.61
C PHE A 95 10.69 14.04 17.75
N ASP A 96 11.20 14.49 18.91
CA ASP A 96 12.65 14.60 19.16
C ASP A 96 13.38 13.23 19.06
N ASP A 97 12.68 12.13 19.31
CA ASP A 97 13.19 10.76 19.26
C ASP A 97 12.83 10.00 17.96
N HIS A 98 12.22 10.69 16.99
CA HIS A 98 11.79 10.13 15.70
C HIS A 98 10.81 8.93 15.78
N ARG A 99 10.10 8.72 16.90
CA ARG A 99 9.19 7.57 17.11
C ARG A 99 8.01 7.46 16.13
N ALA A 100 7.74 8.53 15.38
CA ALA A 100 6.76 8.53 14.28
C ALA A 100 7.24 7.76 13.05
N ASN A 101 8.55 7.55 12.91
CA ASN A 101 9.17 6.89 11.76
C ASN A 101 9.98 5.65 12.17
N LEU A 102 10.50 5.62 13.40
CA LEU A 102 11.36 4.55 13.91
C LEU A 102 10.72 3.82 15.08
N GLY A 103 10.90 2.51 15.13
CA GLY A 103 10.42 1.64 16.21
C GLY A 103 8.97 1.19 16.03
N HIS A 104 8.50 0.31 16.92
CA HIS A 104 7.20 -0.34 16.77
C HIS A 104 6.00 0.61 16.90
N THR A 105 6.17 1.78 17.50
CA THR A 105 5.11 2.78 17.69
C THR A 105 4.75 3.53 16.41
N SER A 106 5.61 3.50 15.38
CA SER A 106 5.31 4.08 14.07
C SER A 106 4.44 3.16 13.20
N VAL A 107 4.18 1.93 13.64
CA VAL A 107 3.49 0.92 12.84
C VAL A 107 1.98 0.96 13.10
N GLY A 108 1.20 1.31 12.07
CA GLY A 108 -0.24 1.06 12.04
C GLY A 108 -0.57 -0.38 11.64
N THR A 109 -1.79 -0.84 11.92
CA THR A 109 -2.25 -2.17 11.52
C THR A 109 -2.21 -2.30 9.98
N PRO A 110 -1.43 -3.24 9.41
CA PRO A 110 -1.30 -3.40 7.97
C PRO A 110 -2.63 -3.73 7.27
N GLY A 111 -2.84 -3.15 6.08
CA GLY A 111 -4.09 -3.30 5.31
C GLY A 111 -3.93 -4.01 3.96
N VAL A 112 -2.71 -4.15 3.45
CA VAL A 112 -2.45 -4.61 2.07
C VAL A 112 -3.05 -5.99 1.78
N VAL A 113 -2.80 -6.99 2.63
CA VAL A 113 -3.27 -8.37 2.37
C VAL A 113 -4.80 -8.43 2.32
N ALA A 114 -5.47 -7.80 3.28
CA ALA A 114 -6.93 -7.73 3.31
C ALA A 114 -7.49 -6.93 2.12
N GLY A 115 -6.80 -5.85 1.73
CA GLY A 115 -7.13 -5.06 0.55
C GLY A 115 -7.08 -5.87 -0.73
N LEU A 116 -5.95 -6.53 -1.00
CA LEU A 116 -5.77 -7.37 -2.20
C LEU A 116 -6.74 -8.55 -2.22
N ALA A 117 -7.00 -9.19 -1.08
CA ALA A 117 -7.99 -10.27 -0.97
C ALA A 117 -9.42 -9.82 -1.33
N SER A 118 -9.76 -8.55 -1.13
CA SER A 118 -11.07 -8.00 -1.53
C SER A 118 -11.21 -7.74 -3.04
N LEU A 119 -10.11 -7.84 -3.78
CA LEU A 119 -10.04 -7.61 -5.23
C LEU A 119 -9.96 -8.91 -6.06
N HIS A 120 -9.69 -10.04 -5.40
CA HIS A 120 -9.63 -11.37 -6.01
C HIS A 120 -11.00 -12.06 -5.95
#